data_AF-A0A8T0DFZ9-F1
#
_entry.id   AF-A0A8T0DFZ9-F1
#
_cell.length_a   1.000
_cell.length_b   1.000
_cell.length_c   1.000
_cell.angle_alpha   90.00
_cell.angle_beta   90.00
_cell.angle_gamma   90.00
#
_symmetry.space_group_name_H-M   'P 1'
#
loop_
_entity.id
_entity.type
_entity.pdbx_description
1 polymer ?
#
loop_
_entity_poly.entity_id
_entity_poly.type
_entity_poly.pdbx_seq_one_letter_code
_entity_poly.pdbx_strand_id
1 'polypeptide(L)'
;VKQRESTEHALALKPIGTVGPTVIKDEATGGEKLHVEVPIEPEFTADDLCVRMDANRVIVSGQKKYVDETASSKSAHVKEFTRSYEIPETVDTFSVNSQLHGNTLLVEAPLLHTSESK
;
A
#
# COMPACT_ATOMS: atom_id res chain seq x y z
N VAL A 1 2.70 -27.51 1.89
CA VAL A 1 3.63 -26.48 1.39
C VAL A 1 3.76 -25.45 2.51
N LYS A 2 4.93 -25.37 3.15
CA LYS A 2 5.17 -24.45 4.28
C LYS A 2 5.09 -23.01 3.78
N GLN A 3 4.13 -22.24 4.27
CA GLN A 3 4.14 -20.79 4.11
C GLN A 3 5.39 -20.26 4.81
N ARG A 4 6.16 -19.44 4.09
CA ARG A 4 7.33 -18.77 4.65
C ARG A 4 6.79 -17.68 5.58
N GLU A 5 6.90 -17.90 6.87
CA GLU A 5 6.92 -16.82 7.86
C GLU A 5 8.17 -15.99 7.60
N SER A 6 7.98 -14.89 6.89
CA SER A 6 8.95 -13.80 6.83
C SER A 6 8.25 -12.56 7.36
N THR A 7 8.32 -12.35 8.67
CA THR A 7 8.26 -10.99 9.22
C THR A 7 8.89 -10.99 10.60
N GLU A 8 10.20 -10.79 10.59
CA GLU A 8 10.92 -9.99 11.58
C GLU A 8 10.02 -8.82 12.02
N HIS A 9 9.98 -8.56 13.33
CA HIS A 9 9.31 -7.46 14.03
C HIS A 9 9.06 -6.19 13.18
N ALA A 10 8.05 -6.21 12.29
CA ALA A 10 7.66 -5.03 11.54
C ALA A 10 6.85 -4.16 12.50
N LEU A 11 7.44 -3.04 12.91
CA LEU A 11 6.73 -2.01 13.67
C LEU A 11 5.44 -1.66 12.93
N ALA A 12 4.31 -1.66 13.65
CA ALA A 12 3.03 -1.32 13.06
C ALA A 12 3.09 0.10 12.47
N LEU A 13 2.71 0.23 11.19
CA LEU A 13 2.63 1.51 10.51
C LEU A 13 1.58 2.39 11.20
N LYS A 14 1.84 3.71 11.25
CA LYS A 14 0.94 4.67 11.87
C LYS A 14 0.53 5.75 10.88
N PRO A 15 -0.75 6.13 10.82
CA PRO A 15 -1.18 7.25 10.00
C PRO A 15 -0.62 8.57 10.55
N ILE A 16 -0.25 9.46 9.64
CA ILE A 16 0.15 10.85 9.88
C ILE A 16 -1.02 11.84 9.62
N GLY A 17 -2.12 11.37 9.04
CA GLY A 17 -3.33 12.13 8.73
C GLY A 17 -3.28 12.89 7.40
N THR A 18 -2.35 12.55 6.51
CA THR A 18 -2.19 13.22 5.20
C THR A 18 -2.42 12.23 4.07
N VAL A 19 -3.50 12.43 3.32
CA VAL A 19 -3.83 11.60 2.16
C VAL A 19 -2.83 11.83 1.02
N GLY A 20 -2.34 10.74 0.44
CA GLY A 20 -1.37 10.77 -0.65
C GLY A 20 0.09 10.69 -0.16
N PRO A 21 1.05 10.87 -1.07
CA PRO A 21 2.46 10.67 -0.79
C PRO A 21 3.06 11.83 0.01
N THR A 22 3.82 11.49 1.05
CA THR A 22 4.57 12.41 1.91
C THR A 22 5.94 11.83 2.21
N VAL A 23 7.00 12.64 2.15
CA VAL A 23 8.33 12.21 2.62
C VAL A 23 8.47 12.57 4.09
N ILE A 24 8.83 11.58 4.91
CA ILE A 24 9.02 11.74 6.35
C ILE A 24 10.37 11.17 6.78
N LYS A 25 10.87 11.61 7.93
CA LYS A 25 12.07 11.03 8.53
C LYS A 25 11.77 9.62 9.04
N ASP A 26 12.68 8.70 8.75
CA ASP A 26 12.64 7.34 9.30
C ASP A 26 13.37 7.34 10.64
N GLU A 27 12.62 7.20 11.74
CA GLU A 27 13.19 7.14 13.09
C GLU A 27 14.05 5.89 13.33
N ALA A 28 13.81 4.80 12.59
CA ALA A 28 14.56 3.54 12.77
C ALA A 28 15.94 3.60 12.10
N THR A 29 16.03 4.20 10.91
CA THR A 29 17.27 4.27 10.13
C THR A 29 17.96 5.63 10.22
N GLY A 30 17.26 6.67 10.65
CA GLY A 30 17.72 8.06 10.60
C GLY A 30 17.65 8.68 9.20
N GLY A 31 17.23 7.92 8.18
CA GLY A 31 17.07 8.37 6.80
C GLY A 31 15.72 9.03 6.52
N GLU A 32 15.34 9.07 5.25
CA GLU A 32 14.01 9.50 4.80
C GLU A 32 13.25 8.31 4.22
N LYS A 33 11.93 8.33 4.35
CA LYS A 33 11.04 7.34 3.76
C LYS A 33 9.81 8.01 3.15
N LEU A 34 9.31 7.40 2.09
CA LEU A 34 8.00 7.68 1.53
C LEU A 34 6.96 7.08 2.47
N HIS A 35 5.93 7.86 2.79
CA HIS A 35 4.72 7.44 3.47
C HIS A 35 3.52 7.84 2.61
N VAL A 36 2.65 6.88 2.29
CA VAL A 36 1.45 7.12 1.47
C VAL A 36 0.22 6.64 2.24
N GLU A 37 -0.74 7.54 2.44
CA GLU A 37 -2.06 7.17 2.96
C GLU A 37 -3.09 7.12 1.83
N VAL A 38 -3.68 5.95 1.62
CA VAL A 38 -4.69 5.73 0.60
C VAL A 38 -6.01 5.37 1.27
N PRO A 39 -7.06 6.21 1.18
CA PRO A 39 -8.35 5.87 1.74
C PRO A 39 -9.00 4.72 0.96
N ILE A 40 -9.49 3.70 1.64
CA ILE A 40 -10.05 2.48 1.05
C ILE A 40 -11.52 2.37 1.44
N GLU A 41 -12.39 2.07 0.48
CA GLU A 41 -13.80 1.83 0.78
C GLU A 41 -13.94 0.64 1.76
N PRO A 42 -14.83 0.74 2.76
CA PRO A 42 -14.94 -0.21 3.88
C PRO A 42 -15.30 -1.64 3.51
N GLU A 43 -15.73 -1.86 2.29
CA GLU A 43 -16.02 -3.18 1.79
C GLU A 43 -14.76 -3.94 1.35
N PHE A 44 -13.64 -3.26 1.07
CA PHE A 44 -12.38 -3.91 0.72
C PHE A 44 -11.59 -4.26 1.99
N THR A 45 -11.07 -5.48 2.01
CA THR A 45 -10.15 -6.00 3.02
C THR A 45 -8.73 -6.01 2.50
N ALA A 46 -7.74 -6.27 3.35
CA ALA A 46 -6.34 -6.34 2.92
C ALA A 46 -6.10 -7.37 1.79
N ASP A 47 -6.84 -8.49 1.80
CA ASP A 47 -6.75 -9.54 0.78
C ASP A 47 -7.31 -9.11 -0.59
N ASP A 48 -8.18 -8.10 -0.61
CA ASP A 48 -8.76 -7.56 -1.84
C ASP A 48 -7.83 -6.53 -2.52
N LEU A 49 -6.72 -6.14 -1.87
CA LEU A 49 -5.84 -5.04 -2.28
C LEU A 49 -4.52 -5.54 -2.87
N CYS A 50 -4.00 -4.78 -3.83
CA CYS A 50 -2.67 -4.97 -4.41
C CYS A 50 -1.96 -3.62 -4.49
N VAL A 51 -0.75 -3.57 -3.93
CA VAL A 51 0.17 -2.44 -4.05
C VAL A 51 1.23 -2.80 -5.09
N ARG A 52 1.40 -1.94 -6.09
CA ARG A 52 2.51 -2.00 -7.03
C ARG A 52 3.26 -0.67 -6.99
N MET A 53 4.58 -0.75 -7.04
CA MET A 53 5.42 0.42 -7.13
C MET A 53 6.30 0.29 -8.37
N ASP A 54 6.32 1.36 -9.15
CA ASP A 54 7.21 1.56 -10.29
C ASP A 54 8.11 2.76 -9.98
N ALA A 55 9.10 3.04 -10.84
CA ALA A 55 10.16 4.02 -10.58
C ALA A 55 9.67 5.38 -10.05
N ASN A 56 8.52 5.89 -10.51
CA ASN A 56 7.99 7.20 -10.12
C ASN A 56 6.54 7.16 -9.62
N ARG A 57 5.98 5.96 -9.39
CA ARG A 57 4.55 5.81 -9.10
C ARG A 57 4.25 4.72 -8.09
N VAL A 58 3.28 5.00 -7.22
CA VAL A 58 2.59 4.00 -6.40
C VAL A 58 1.21 3.78 -6.98
N ILE A 59 0.89 2.53 -7.28
CA ILE A 59 -0.40 2.09 -7.81
C ILE A 59 -1.05 1.18 -6.78
N VAL A 60 -2.22 1.58 -6.29
CA VAL A 60 -3.05 0.77 -5.40
C VAL A 60 -4.30 0.37 -6.16
N SER A 61 -4.54 -0.93 -6.27
CA SER A 61 -5.74 -1.48 -6.89
C SER A 61 -6.48 -2.39 -5.90
N GLY A 62 -7.80 -2.32 -5.90
CA GLY A 62 -8.65 -3.25 -5.17
C GLY A 62 -9.63 -3.95 -6.11
N GLN A 63 -9.87 -5.24 -5.90
CA GLN A 63 -10.92 -5.99 -6.60
C GLN A 63 -11.63 -6.92 -5.62
N LYS A 64 -12.96 -6.79 -5.54
CA LYS A 64 -13.80 -7.66 -4.71
C LYS A 64 -14.95 -8.24 -5.52
N LYS A 65 -15.15 -9.55 -5.39
CA LYS A 65 -16.26 -10.28 -6.02
C LYS A 65 -17.36 -10.51 -5.00
N TYR A 66 -18.58 -10.17 -5.39
CA TYR A 66 -19.80 -10.43 -4.64
C TYR A 66 -20.60 -11.49 -5.40
N VAL A 67 -21.04 -12.51 -4.70
CA VAL A 67 -21.94 -13.52 -5.24
C VAL A 67 -23.26 -13.37 -4.50
N ASP A 68 -24.31 -13.01 -5.24
CA ASP A 68 -25.67 -13.01 -4.73
C ASP A 68 -26.31 -14.34 -5.16
N GLU A 69 -26.52 -15.22 -4.17
CA GLU A 69 -27.22 -16.48 -4.37
C GLU A 69 -28.63 -16.34 -3.79
N THR A 70 -29.58 -15.99 -4.65
CA THR A 70 -31.01 -16.13 -4.34
C THR A 70 -31.49 -17.52 -4.72
N ALA A 71 -32.61 -17.96 -4.15
CA ALA A 71 -33.21 -19.27 -4.43
C ALA A 71 -33.54 -19.52 -5.93
N SER A 72 -33.54 -18.48 -6.77
CA SER A 72 -33.94 -18.53 -8.18
C SER A 72 -32.86 -18.10 -9.17
N SER A 73 -31.80 -17.40 -8.73
CA SER A 73 -30.75 -16.86 -9.61
C SER A 73 -29.44 -16.65 -8.86
N LYS A 74 -28.33 -16.92 -9.56
CA LYS A 74 -26.95 -16.62 -9.12
C LYS A 74 -26.40 -15.46 -9.96
N SER A 75 -26.18 -14.30 -9.36
CA SER A 75 -25.50 -13.17 -10.00
C SER A 75 -24.15 -12.90 -9.34
N ALA A 76 -23.14 -12.63 -10.16
CA ALA A 76 -21.82 -12.24 -9.68
C ALA A 76 -21.58 -10.77 -10.05
N HIS A 77 -21.18 -9.97 -9.07
CA HIS A 77 -20.81 -8.57 -9.25
C HIS A 77 -19.35 -8.40 -8.86
N VAL A 78 -18.63 -7.54 -9.57
CA VAL A 78 -17.24 -7.20 -9.25
C VAL A 78 -17.20 -5.70 -8.99
N LYS A 79 -16.61 -5.31 -7.86
CA LYS A 79 -16.22 -3.93 -7.62
C LYS A 79 -14.71 -3.83 -7.70
N GLU A 80 -14.23 -2.83 -8.43
CA GLU A 80 -12.82 -2.57 -8.61
C GLU A 80 -12.51 -1.08 -8.52
N PHE A 81 -11.30 -0.77 -8.07
CA PHE A 81 -10.74 0.57 -8.16
C PHE A 81 -9.26 0.52 -8.48
N THR A 82 -8.72 1.62 -9.00
CA THR A 82 -7.28 1.84 -9.13
C THR A 82 -6.97 3.29 -8.81
N ARG A 83 -5.95 3.51 -8.00
CA ARG A 83 -5.42 4.84 -7.66
C ARG A 83 -3.93 4.87 -7.91
N SER A 84 -3.45 5.98 -8.46
CA SER A 84 -2.06 6.20 -8.79
C SER A 84 -1.59 7.49 -8.15
N TYR A 85 -0.41 7.46 -7.55
CA TYR A 85 0.26 8.62 -6.95
C TYR A 85 1.65 8.73 -7.53
N GLU A 86 2.06 9.93 -7.92
CA GLU A 86 3.44 10.20 -8.31
C GLU A 86 4.32 10.32 -7.06
N ILE A 87 5.50 9.73 -7.11
CA ILE A 87 6.46 9.67 -6.00
C ILE A 87 7.86 9.99 -6.49
N PRO A 88 8.79 10.34 -5.59
CA PRO A 88 10.19 10.53 -5.94
C PRO A 88 10.78 9.27 -6.60
N GLU A 89 11.63 9.44 -7.61
CA GLU A 89 12.36 8.34 -8.26
C GLU A 89 13.37 7.63 -7.35
N THR A 90 13.64 8.25 -6.21
CA THR A 90 14.58 7.78 -5.21
C THR A 90 14.02 6.70 -4.31
N VAL A 91 12.76 6.26 -4.49
CA VAL A 91 12.15 5.29 -3.58
C VAL A 91 12.67 3.88 -3.81
N ASP A 92 13.04 3.19 -2.72
CA ASP A 92 13.39 1.77 -2.75
C ASP A 92 12.13 0.91 -2.88
N THR A 93 11.81 0.52 -4.11
CA THR A 93 10.66 -0.34 -4.43
C THR A 93 10.81 -1.80 -3.97
N PHE A 94 11.99 -2.21 -3.50
CA PHE A 94 12.22 -3.56 -2.98
C PHE A 94 11.97 -3.68 -1.48
N SER A 95 12.06 -2.56 -0.75
CA SER A 95 11.91 -2.50 0.71
C SER A 95 10.55 -1.94 1.13
N VAL A 96 9.51 -2.25 0.37
CA VAL A 96 8.15 -1.73 0.59
C VAL A 96 7.46 -2.48 1.73
N ASN A 97 6.83 -1.73 2.63
CA ASN A 97 5.93 -2.24 3.64
C ASN A 97 4.53 -1.62 3.45
N SER A 98 3.47 -2.40 3.68
CA SER A 98 2.11 -1.88 3.62
C SER A 98 1.21 -2.51 4.65
N GLN A 99 0.28 -1.73 5.21
CA GLN A 99 -0.67 -2.18 6.21
C GLN A 99 -2.01 -1.45 6.06
N LEU A 100 -3.11 -2.19 6.07
CA LEU A 100 -4.45 -1.61 6.13
C LEU A 100 -4.80 -1.29 7.59
N HIS A 101 -4.90 0.00 7.91
CA HIS A 101 -5.29 0.49 9.23
C HIS A 101 -6.72 1.07 9.16
N GLY A 102 -7.70 0.28 9.61
CA GLY A 102 -9.12 0.63 9.44
C GLY A 102 -9.47 0.76 7.96
N ASN A 103 -9.76 1.98 7.52
CA ASN A 103 -10.10 2.32 6.14
C ASN A 103 -8.98 3.05 5.40
N THR A 104 -7.75 3.00 5.91
CA THR A 104 -6.61 3.67 5.28
C THR A 104 -5.50 2.67 5.06
N LEU A 105 -5.13 2.44 3.80
CA LEU A 105 -3.94 1.67 3.47
C LEU A 105 -2.72 2.58 3.62
N LEU A 106 -1.81 2.19 4.50
CA LEU A 106 -0.52 2.82 4.71
C LEU A 106 0.51 2.08 3.87
N VAL A 107 1.28 2.81 3.08
CA VAL A 107 2.41 2.27 2.30
C VAL A 107 3.66 3.05 2.68
N GLU A 108 4.71 2.36 3.10
CA GLU A 108 6.00 2.96 3.41
C GLU A 108 7.12 2.30 2.62
N ALA A 109 8.08 3.11 2.19
CA ALA A 109 9.28 2.64 1.51
C ALA A 109 10.44 3.60 1.78
N PRO A 110 11.65 3.12 2.11
CA PRO A 110 12.83 3.99 2.26
C PRO A 110 13.12 4.78 0.98
N LEU A 111 13.70 5.97 1.13
CA LEU A 111 14.34 6.65 0.00
C LEU A 111 15.80 6.20 -0.09
N LEU A 112 16.21 5.73 -1.26
CA LEU A 112 17.59 5.63 -1.68
C LEU A 112 18.14 7.05 -1.72
N HIS A 113 19.10 7.36 -0.85
CA HIS A 113 19.80 8.64 -0.95
C HIS A 113 20.46 8.70 -2.33
N THR A 114 19.93 9.55 -3.22
CA THR A 114 20.72 10.04 -4.33
C THR A 114 21.73 10.98 -3.71
N SER A 115 22.91 10.45 -3.38
CA SER A 115 24.10 11.29 -3.42
C SER A 115 24.16 11.84 -4.85
N GLU A 116 23.55 13.02 -5.05
CA GLU A 116 23.82 13.84 -6.21
C GLU A 116 25.33 14.00 -6.25
N SER A 117 25.97 13.18 -7.07
CA SER A 117 27.38 13.34 -7.40
C SER A 117 27.43 14.54 -8.33
N LYS A 118 27.49 15.71 -7.69
CA LYS A 118 28.08 16.99 -8.10
C LYS A 118 27.84 17.50 -9.53
#